data_AF-A0A6P2BQH2-F1
#
_entry.id   AF-A0A6P2BQH2-F1
#
_cell.length_a   1.000
_cell.length_b   1.000
_cell.length_c   1.000
_cell.angle_alpha   90.00
_cell.angle_beta   90.00
_cell.angle_gamma   90.00
#
_symmetry.space_group_name_H-M   'P 1'
#
loop_
_entity.id
_entity.type
_entity.pdbx_description
1 polymer ?
#
loop_
_entity_poly.entity_id
_entity_poly.type
_entity_poly.pdbx_seq_one_letter_code
_entity_poly.pdbx_strand_id
1 'polypeptide(L)'
;MFDDANWELIPPDAAVIAVYIDGTYKNIDQLKAKFPHARFITIAVRASDDADALDDEPGDATNDELKGWVARQHARGVVKPIIYTSVSNIDSAFAATGVTRDKIELWSAHYGQGDHICGIATCGLCRNTVDWTQFTDKARGISLDMTDMGAAAPAKPVVTIPESALQHVQHDIAELAADMAKVQAVEADLKDAEKMEAEISAYVKQHG
;
A
#
# COMPACT_ATOMS: atom_id res chain seq x y z
N MET A 1 -7.11 -0.27 1.59
CA MET A 1 -6.09 -1.24 1.13
C MET A 1 -6.37 -1.58 -0.32
N PHE A 2 -5.34 -1.83 -1.12
CA PHE A 2 -5.49 -2.25 -2.52
C PHE A 2 -4.94 -3.65 -2.71
N ASP A 3 -5.51 -4.38 -3.65
CA ASP A 3 -5.02 -5.66 -4.12
C ASP A 3 -5.40 -5.87 -5.59
N ASP A 4 -4.55 -6.55 -6.35
CA ASP A 4 -4.81 -7.03 -7.71
C ASP A 4 -3.70 -8.03 -8.08
N ALA A 5 -4.03 -9.03 -8.90
CA ALA A 5 -3.02 -9.94 -9.46
C ALA A 5 -2.04 -9.20 -10.39
N ASN A 6 -2.52 -8.16 -11.08
CA ASN A 6 -1.72 -7.22 -11.84
C ASN A 6 -1.26 -6.04 -10.96
N TRP A 7 -0.17 -6.27 -10.24
CA TRP A 7 0.61 -5.28 -9.48
C TRP A 7 1.01 -3.98 -10.21
N GLU A 8 0.84 -3.88 -11.53
CA GLU A 8 1.03 -2.62 -12.26
C GLU A 8 -0.10 -1.61 -12.00
N LEU A 9 -1.28 -2.09 -11.60
CA LEU A 9 -2.47 -1.28 -11.38
C LEU A 9 -2.48 -0.62 -9.99
N ILE A 10 -1.71 -1.16 -9.05
CA ILE A 10 -1.62 -0.66 -7.68
C ILE A 10 -0.92 0.72 -7.67
N PRO A 11 -1.51 1.75 -7.03
CA PRO A 11 -0.91 3.08 -6.94
C PRO A 11 0.50 3.03 -6.32
N PRO A 12 1.49 3.76 -6.87
CA PRO A 12 2.87 3.76 -6.37
C PRO A 12 3.02 4.26 -4.93
N ASP A 13 2.00 4.92 -4.38
CA ASP A 13 1.92 5.46 -3.02
C ASP A 13 0.98 4.66 -2.10
N ALA A 14 0.57 3.45 -2.51
CA ALA A 14 -0.31 2.59 -1.72
C ALA A 14 0.33 2.24 -0.36
N ALA A 15 -0.27 2.74 0.72
CA ALA A 15 0.25 2.52 2.08
C ALA A 15 0.05 1.09 2.60
N VAL A 16 -1.03 0.41 2.16
CA VAL A 16 -1.35 -0.96 2.55
C VAL A 16 -1.81 -1.75 1.33
N ILE A 17 -1.19 -2.91 1.12
CA ILE A 17 -1.41 -3.80 -0.02
C ILE A 17 -1.69 -5.22 0.47
N ALA A 18 -2.75 -5.85 -0.02
CA ALA A 18 -2.97 -7.29 0.21
C ALA A 18 -2.20 -8.11 -0.85
N VAL A 19 -1.54 -9.19 -0.43
CA VAL A 19 -0.63 -9.97 -1.28
C VAL A 19 -0.79 -11.46 -1.10
N TYR A 20 -0.82 -12.21 -2.19
CA TYR A 20 -0.91 -13.66 -2.15
C TYR A 20 0.48 -14.28 -1.97
N ILE A 21 0.61 -15.20 -1.01
CA ILE A 21 1.88 -15.89 -0.70
C ILE A 21 2.01 -17.26 -1.35
N ASP A 22 0.89 -17.83 -1.78
CA ASP A 22 0.73 -19.13 -2.42
C ASP A 22 -0.35 -19.05 -3.52
N GLY A 23 -0.76 -20.19 -4.07
CA GLY A 23 -1.77 -20.24 -5.13
C GLY A 23 -1.30 -19.76 -6.51
N THR A 24 -2.26 -19.67 -7.44
CA THR A 24 -2.02 -19.26 -8.83
C THR A 24 -1.67 -17.77 -8.94
N TYR A 25 -2.16 -16.95 -8.01
CA TYR A 25 -1.98 -15.50 -8.01
C TYR A 25 -0.86 -15.00 -7.08
N LYS A 26 0.02 -15.91 -6.60
CA LYS A 26 1.17 -15.54 -5.76
C LYS A 26 1.98 -14.39 -6.36
N ASN A 27 2.10 -13.30 -5.61
CA ASN A 27 2.71 -12.05 -6.08
C ASN A 27 3.56 -11.32 -5.01
N ILE A 28 3.76 -11.91 -3.83
CA ILE A 28 4.44 -11.26 -2.69
C ILE A 28 5.86 -10.75 -3.00
N ASP A 29 6.68 -11.52 -3.72
CA ASP A 29 8.08 -11.16 -3.95
C ASP A 29 8.19 -9.95 -4.88
N GLN A 30 7.35 -9.93 -5.92
CA GLN A 30 7.17 -8.83 -6.84
C GLN A 30 6.70 -7.56 -6.10
N LEU A 31 5.63 -7.67 -5.31
CA LEU A 31 5.08 -6.54 -4.59
C LEU A 31 6.02 -5.98 -3.53
N LYS A 32 6.77 -6.82 -2.81
CA LYS A 32 7.82 -6.37 -1.88
C LYS A 32 8.92 -5.57 -2.56
N ALA A 33 9.35 -5.99 -3.74
CA ALA A 33 10.37 -5.27 -4.50
C ALA A 33 9.86 -3.91 -5.01
N LYS A 34 8.61 -3.85 -5.46
CA LYS A 34 8.02 -2.63 -6.05
C LYS A 34 7.52 -1.64 -5.02
N PHE A 35 6.98 -2.11 -3.89
CA PHE A 35 6.36 -1.29 -2.85
C PHE A 35 7.05 -1.51 -1.49
N PRO A 36 8.37 -1.24 -1.37
CA PRO A 36 9.11 -1.51 -0.13
C PRO A 36 8.66 -0.65 1.06
N HIS A 37 7.88 0.41 0.80
CA HIS A 37 7.30 1.30 1.81
C HIS A 37 5.92 0.85 2.29
N ALA A 38 5.24 -0.03 1.55
CA ALA A 38 3.89 -0.46 1.87
C ALA A 38 3.88 -1.47 3.01
N ARG A 39 2.85 -1.42 3.85
CA ARG A 39 2.52 -2.54 4.74
C ARG A 39 1.81 -3.61 3.91
N PHE A 40 2.27 -4.85 4.03
CA PHE A 40 1.61 -5.98 3.41
C PHE A 40 0.66 -6.68 4.37
N ILE A 41 -0.52 -7.04 3.88
CA ILE A 41 -1.38 -8.07 4.47
C ILE A 41 -1.22 -9.31 3.60
N THR A 42 -0.65 -10.36 4.16
CA THR A 42 -0.42 -11.62 3.44
C THR A 42 -1.70 -12.45 3.40
N ILE A 43 -2.01 -13.03 2.25
CA ILE A 43 -3.17 -13.90 2.01
C ILE A 43 -2.63 -15.26 1.59
N ALA A 44 -3.07 -16.30 2.29
CA ALA A 44 -2.92 -17.68 1.85
C ALA A 44 -4.23 -18.16 1.22
N VAL A 45 -4.15 -18.96 0.16
CA VAL A 45 -5.28 -19.72 -0.38
C VAL A 45 -5.30 -21.16 0.11
N ARG A 46 -4.20 -21.67 0.67
CA ARG A 46 -4.14 -23.00 1.27
C ARG A 46 -4.13 -22.90 2.78
N ALA A 47 -5.01 -23.67 3.41
CA ALA A 47 -5.04 -23.79 4.86
C ALA A 47 -3.80 -24.47 5.46
N SER A 48 -2.83 -24.95 4.67
CA SER A 48 -1.51 -25.40 5.14
C SER A 48 -0.51 -24.27 5.33
N ASP A 49 -0.75 -23.11 4.72
CA ASP A 49 0.24 -22.04 4.61
C ASP A 49 -0.04 -20.95 5.65
N ASP A 50 0.99 -20.17 5.95
CA ASP A 50 1.02 -19.25 7.07
C ASP A 50 0.93 -17.79 6.58
N ALA A 51 -0.19 -17.12 6.84
CA ALA A 51 -0.46 -15.75 6.37
C ALA A 51 -1.26 -14.91 7.39
N ASP A 52 -1.41 -13.61 7.14
CA ASP A 52 -2.28 -12.75 7.96
C ASP A 52 -3.76 -13.11 7.75
N ALA A 53 -4.13 -13.41 6.49
CA ALA A 53 -5.47 -13.79 6.06
C ALA A 53 -5.49 -15.17 5.38
N LEU A 54 -6.62 -15.88 5.51
CA LEU A 54 -6.95 -17.06 4.71
C LEU A 54 -8.12 -16.73 3.78
N ASP A 55 -7.96 -17.06 2.50
CA ASP A 55 -8.95 -16.93 1.45
C ASP A 55 -9.86 -18.18 1.42
N ASP A 56 -11.11 -18.01 1.84
CA ASP A 56 -12.15 -19.04 1.88
C ASP A 56 -13.18 -18.77 0.78
N GLU A 57 -12.77 -19.07 -0.45
CA GLU A 57 -13.55 -18.90 -1.68
C GLU A 57 -13.50 -20.14 -2.58
N PRO A 58 -14.46 -20.31 -3.53
CA PRO A 58 -14.51 -21.49 -4.39
C PRO A 58 -13.21 -21.72 -5.19
N GLY A 59 -12.47 -22.76 -4.82
CA GLY A 59 -11.20 -23.13 -5.45
C GLY A 59 -9.98 -23.01 -4.53
N ASP A 60 -10.15 -22.34 -3.39
CA ASP A 60 -9.11 -22.08 -2.40
C ASP A 60 -9.41 -22.87 -1.10
N ALA A 61 -9.24 -22.26 0.08
CA ALA A 61 -9.56 -22.92 1.34
C ALA A 61 -11.08 -23.04 1.51
N THR A 62 -11.48 -23.91 2.44
CA THR A 62 -12.88 -24.16 2.76
C THR A 62 -13.19 -23.86 4.22
N ASN A 63 -14.46 -23.57 4.51
CA ASN A 63 -15.02 -23.47 5.87
C ASN A 63 -14.50 -24.57 6.83
N ASP A 64 -14.43 -25.83 6.37
CA ASP A 64 -14.02 -26.97 7.21
C ASP A 64 -12.55 -26.89 7.64
N GLU A 65 -11.72 -26.15 6.92
CA GLU A 65 -10.29 -25.98 7.22
C GLU A 65 -10.02 -24.81 8.16
N LEU A 66 -10.96 -23.86 8.30
CA LEU A 66 -10.78 -22.61 9.05
C LEU A 66 -10.39 -22.86 10.51
N LYS A 67 -11.05 -23.81 11.18
CA LYS A 67 -10.73 -24.14 12.59
C LYS A 67 -9.28 -24.57 12.76
N GLY A 68 -8.79 -25.43 11.86
CA GLY A 68 -7.43 -25.94 11.89
C GLY A 68 -6.40 -24.85 11.59
N TRP A 69 -6.70 -24.01 10.60
CA TRP A 69 -5.85 -22.87 10.25
C TRP A 69 -5.76 -21.83 11.37
N VAL A 70 -6.90 -21.36 11.89
CA VAL A 70 -6.94 -20.38 12.99
C VAL A 70 -6.16 -20.87 14.21
N ALA A 71 -6.34 -22.13 14.60
CA ALA A 71 -5.60 -22.71 15.72
C ALA A 71 -4.08 -22.71 15.47
N ARG A 72 -3.63 -22.99 14.24
CA ARG A 72 -2.21 -22.95 13.88
C ARG A 72 -1.67 -21.52 13.88
N GLN A 73 -2.43 -20.55 13.38
CA GLN A 73 -2.02 -19.14 13.42
C GLN A 73 -1.88 -18.62 14.85
N HIS A 74 -2.83 -18.95 15.74
CA HIS A 74 -2.71 -18.64 17.17
C HIS A 74 -1.49 -19.31 17.81
N ALA A 75 -1.22 -20.59 17.48
CA ALA A 75 -0.04 -21.30 17.99
C ALA A 75 1.29 -20.66 17.55
N ARG A 76 1.30 -19.95 16.42
CA ARG A 76 2.45 -19.16 15.93
C ARG A 76 2.55 -17.77 16.55
N GLY A 77 1.56 -17.36 17.34
CA GLY A 77 1.52 -16.06 18.01
C GLY A 77 0.75 -14.97 17.26
N VAL A 78 0.04 -15.30 16.17
CA VAL A 78 -0.88 -14.35 15.54
C VAL A 78 -2.07 -14.14 16.48
N VAL A 79 -2.36 -12.88 16.86
CA VAL A 79 -3.41 -12.58 17.85
C VAL A 79 -4.81 -12.66 17.25
N LYS A 80 -4.97 -12.13 16.04
CA LYS A 80 -6.23 -12.13 15.28
C LYS A 80 -5.96 -12.45 13.82
N PRO A 81 -5.88 -13.74 13.44
CA PRO A 81 -5.85 -14.09 12.03
C PRO A 81 -7.14 -13.65 11.33
N ILE A 82 -7.02 -13.27 10.07
CA ILE A 82 -8.11 -12.70 9.27
C ILE A 82 -8.74 -13.81 8.42
N ILE A 83 -10.07 -13.85 8.37
CA ILE A 83 -10.80 -14.74 7.45
C ILE A 83 -11.40 -13.87 6.35
N TYR A 84 -10.97 -14.11 5.11
CA TYR A 84 -11.51 -13.45 3.93
C TYR A 84 -12.47 -14.37 3.19
N THR A 85 -13.66 -13.87 2.85
CA THR A 85 -14.67 -14.62 2.07
C THR A 85 -15.75 -13.67 1.55
N SER A 86 -16.65 -14.16 0.69
CA SER A 86 -17.85 -13.42 0.28
C SER A 86 -18.75 -13.04 1.46
N VAL A 87 -19.42 -11.88 1.38
CA VAL A 87 -20.36 -11.42 2.44
C VAL A 87 -21.44 -12.45 2.79
N SER A 88 -21.90 -13.23 1.81
CA SER A 88 -22.89 -14.29 2.02
C SER A 88 -22.37 -15.49 2.81
N ASN A 89 -21.05 -15.68 2.88
CA ASN A 89 -20.42 -16.80 3.59
C ASN A 89 -19.88 -16.39 4.98
N ILE A 90 -19.76 -15.08 5.29
CA ILE A 90 -19.20 -14.56 6.55
C ILE A 90 -19.73 -15.26 7.80
N ASP A 91 -21.04 -15.46 7.92
CA ASP A 91 -21.62 -16.08 9.11
C ASP A 91 -21.29 -17.58 9.22
N SER A 92 -21.21 -18.29 8.10
CA SER A 92 -20.84 -19.70 8.04
C SER A 92 -19.35 -19.89 8.33
N ALA A 93 -18.49 -19.08 7.71
CA ALA A 93 -17.05 -19.06 7.94
C ALA A 93 -16.72 -18.76 9.40
N PHE A 94 -17.34 -17.72 9.98
CA PHE A 94 -17.16 -17.40 11.38
C PHE A 94 -17.54 -18.58 12.28
N ALA A 95 -18.70 -19.20 12.07
CA ALA A 95 -19.13 -20.35 12.85
C ALA A 95 -18.16 -21.53 12.74
N ALA A 96 -17.60 -21.77 11.56
CA ALA A 96 -16.67 -22.86 11.31
C ALA A 96 -15.31 -22.69 12.01
N THR A 97 -14.87 -21.46 12.28
CA THR A 97 -13.64 -21.21 13.06
C THR A 97 -13.68 -21.81 14.47
N GLY A 98 -14.88 -21.90 15.07
CA GLY A 98 -15.07 -22.37 16.45
C GLY A 98 -14.48 -21.48 17.54
N VAL A 99 -14.10 -20.23 17.22
CA VAL A 99 -13.58 -19.24 18.18
C VAL A 99 -14.53 -18.05 18.33
N THR A 100 -14.28 -17.22 19.35
CA THR A 100 -15.04 -15.99 19.60
C THR A 100 -14.54 -14.83 18.73
N ARG A 101 -15.38 -13.81 18.50
CA ARG A 101 -15.03 -12.68 17.61
C ARG A 101 -13.81 -11.88 18.05
N ASP A 102 -13.43 -11.90 19.32
CA ASP A 102 -12.20 -11.25 19.80
C ASP A 102 -10.90 -11.94 19.36
N LYS A 103 -11.01 -13.17 18.79
CA LYS A 103 -9.87 -14.00 18.40
C LYS A 103 -9.53 -13.97 16.92
N ILE A 104 -10.35 -13.33 16.09
CA ILE A 104 -10.16 -13.24 14.64
C ILE A 104 -10.61 -11.87 14.13
N GLU A 105 -10.21 -11.55 12.92
CA GLU A 105 -10.81 -10.49 12.11
C GLU A 105 -11.58 -11.12 10.94
N LEU A 106 -12.68 -10.48 10.53
CA LEU A 106 -13.46 -10.88 9.37
C LEU A 106 -13.31 -9.84 8.25
N TRP A 107 -13.05 -10.30 7.04
CA TRP A 107 -12.92 -9.48 5.85
C TRP A 107 -13.89 -10.01 4.79
N SER A 108 -14.87 -9.19 4.38
CA SER A 108 -15.84 -9.60 3.37
C SER A 108 -15.56 -9.03 1.98
N ALA A 109 -15.80 -9.81 0.94
CA ALA A 109 -16.05 -9.28 -0.41
C ALA A 109 -17.53 -8.90 -0.57
N HIS A 110 -17.80 -7.64 -0.93
CA HIS A 110 -19.15 -7.14 -1.18
C HIS A 110 -19.18 -5.93 -2.12
N TYR A 111 -19.46 -6.17 -3.40
CA TYR A 111 -19.38 -5.13 -4.42
C TYR A 111 -20.72 -4.46 -4.72
N GLY A 112 -20.64 -3.25 -5.29
CA GLY A 112 -21.80 -2.54 -5.85
C GLY A 112 -22.57 -1.63 -4.88
N GLN A 113 -22.22 -1.62 -3.60
CA GLN A 113 -22.82 -0.71 -2.60
C GLN A 113 -21.97 0.55 -2.31
N GLY A 114 -20.77 0.64 -2.90
CA GLY A 114 -19.79 1.68 -2.55
C GLY A 114 -19.08 1.37 -1.23
N ASP A 115 -18.29 2.31 -0.76
CA ASP A 115 -17.47 2.17 0.45
C ASP A 115 -18.34 1.96 1.71
N HIS A 116 -18.12 0.85 2.40
CA HIS A 116 -18.82 0.47 3.63
C HIS A 116 -18.13 -0.69 4.34
N ILE A 117 -18.44 -0.90 5.62
CA ILE A 117 -18.12 -2.11 6.39
C ILE A 117 -19.36 -2.99 6.48
N CYS A 118 -19.31 -4.24 6.00
CA CYS A 118 -20.43 -5.18 6.07
C CYS A 118 -20.89 -5.47 7.50
N GLY A 119 -22.19 -5.66 7.66
CA GLY A 119 -22.80 -6.00 8.94
C GLY A 119 -24.30 -5.77 8.95
N ILE A 120 -24.93 -6.16 10.05
CA ILE A 120 -26.39 -6.07 10.19
C ILE A 120 -26.90 -4.62 10.12
N ALA A 121 -26.09 -3.65 10.57
CA ALA A 121 -26.45 -2.24 10.59
C ALA A 121 -26.15 -1.50 9.27
N THR A 122 -25.45 -2.13 8.34
CA THR A 122 -25.03 -1.51 7.06
C THR A 122 -25.72 -2.20 5.89
N CYS A 123 -25.15 -3.31 5.39
CA CYS A 123 -25.72 -4.03 4.25
C CYS A 123 -26.84 -5.00 4.66
N GLY A 124 -26.90 -5.41 5.93
CA GLY A 124 -27.90 -6.37 6.42
C GLY A 124 -27.71 -7.82 5.94
N LEU A 125 -26.63 -8.12 5.21
CA LEU A 125 -26.40 -9.42 4.57
C LEU A 125 -25.64 -10.43 5.45
N CYS A 126 -25.00 -9.98 6.52
CA CYS A 126 -24.36 -10.82 7.51
C CYS A 126 -24.72 -10.36 8.92
N ARG A 127 -24.83 -11.31 9.86
CA ARG A 127 -25.16 -11.02 11.26
C ARG A 127 -23.95 -10.48 12.01
N ASN A 128 -22.76 -10.92 11.63
CA ASN A 128 -21.52 -10.43 12.19
C ASN A 128 -21.10 -9.16 11.43
N THR A 129 -20.97 -8.03 12.15
CA THR A 129 -20.23 -6.90 11.61
C THR A 129 -18.80 -7.36 11.34
N VAL A 130 -18.33 -7.16 10.11
CA VAL A 130 -16.98 -7.51 9.71
C VAL A 130 -16.01 -6.42 10.14
N ASP A 131 -14.73 -6.75 10.13
CA ASP A 131 -13.69 -5.78 10.45
C ASP A 131 -13.35 -5.00 9.17
N TRP A 132 -13.23 -5.68 8.02
CA TRP A 132 -12.87 -5.08 6.72
C TRP A 132 -13.85 -5.47 5.61
N THR A 133 -13.97 -4.65 4.56
CA THR A 133 -14.80 -4.96 3.39
C THR A 133 -14.10 -4.55 2.10
N GLN A 134 -13.85 -5.52 1.23
CA GLN A 134 -13.51 -5.26 -0.17
C GLN A 134 -14.80 -4.86 -0.89
N PHE A 135 -14.94 -3.56 -1.14
CA PHE A 135 -16.21 -2.97 -1.56
C PHE A 135 -16.29 -2.71 -3.06
N THR A 136 -15.17 -2.83 -3.78
CA THR A 136 -15.12 -2.69 -5.23
C THR A 136 -13.95 -3.46 -5.82
N ASP A 137 -14.15 -3.97 -7.03
CA ASP A 137 -13.16 -4.54 -7.95
C ASP A 137 -12.82 -3.57 -9.11
N LYS A 138 -13.27 -2.32 -8.98
CA LYS A 138 -13.23 -1.28 -9.99
C LYS A 138 -12.68 0.04 -9.46
N ALA A 139 -11.78 -0.01 -8.48
CA ALA A 139 -11.18 1.19 -7.92
C ALA A 139 -10.53 2.03 -9.02
N ARG A 140 -10.78 3.33 -9.02
CA ARG A 140 -10.29 4.28 -10.04
C ARG A 140 -10.77 3.95 -11.47
N GLY A 141 -11.82 3.15 -11.63
CA GLY A 141 -12.38 2.78 -12.93
C GLY A 141 -11.55 1.74 -13.71
N ILE A 142 -10.62 1.06 -13.05
CA ILE A 142 -9.79 -0.03 -13.62
C ILE A 142 -10.01 -1.32 -12.83
N SER A 143 -9.57 -2.47 -13.33
CA SER A 143 -9.52 -3.71 -12.52
C SER A 143 -8.55 -3.47 -11.37
N LEU A 144 -9.07 -3.20 -10.18
CA LEU A 144 -8.28 -2.93 -8.99
C LEU A 144 -9.23 -3.06 -7.80
N ASP A 145 -8.90 -3.98 -6.91
CA ASP A 145 -9.70 -4.21 -5.72
C ASP A 145 -9.36 -3.17 -4.65
N MET A 146 -10.38 -2.72 -3.93
CA MET A 146 -10.21 -1.78 -2.82
C MET A 146 -11.02 -2.21 -1.61
N THR A 147 -10.31 -2.27 -0.49
CA THR A 147 -10.83 -2.64 0.81
C THR A 147 -10.84 -1.46 1.77
N ASP A 148 -11.99 -1.22 2.39
CA ASP A 148 -12.10 -0.44 3.62
C ASP A 148 -11.71 -1.34 4.80
N MET A 149 -10.71 -0.90 5.57
CA MET A 149 -10.23 -1.61 6.76
C MET A 149 -10.91 -1.13 8.04
N GLY A 150 -11.92 -0.25 7.91
CA GLY A 150 -12.65 0.33 9.02
C GLY A 150 -11.73 1.05 10.01
N ALA A 151 -12.07 0.96 11.30
CA ALA A 151 -11.25 1.51 12.39
C ALA A 151 -9.91 0.77 12.60
N ALA A 152 -9.73 -0.39 11.96
CA ALA A 152 -8.50 -1.19 12.03
C ALA A 152 -7.45 -0.77 10.99
N ALA A 153 -7.73 0.25 10.17
CA ALA A 153 -6.71 0.83 9.31
C ALA A 153 -5.49 1.22 10.17
N PRO A 154 -4.29 0.68 9.91
CA PRO A 154 -3.11 1.18 10.59
C PRO A 154 -3.04 2.67 10.35
N ALA A 155 -2.76 3.44 11.41
CA ALA A 155 -2.34 4.82 11.24
C ALA A 155 -1.30 4.84 10.12
N LYS A 156 -1.47 5.73 9.13
CA LYS A 156 -0.52 5.89 8.03
C LYS A 156 0.89 5.78 8.62
N PRO A 157 1.76 4.88 8.13
CA PRO A 157 3.11 4.81 8.64
C PRO A 157 3.67 6.22 8.60
N VAL A 158 3.91 6.82 9.77
CA VAL A 158 4.68 8.04 9.82
C VAL A 158 6.08 7.56 9.47
N VAL A 159 6.46 7.73 8.21
CA VAL A 159 7.84 7.52 7.78
C VAL A 159 8.67 8.43 8.65
N THR A 160 9.27 7.84 9.69
CA THR A 160 10.19 8.53 10.55
C THR A 160 11.49 8.52 9.77
N ILE A 161 11.71 9.57 9.00
CA ILE A 161 13.01 9.81 8.37
C ILE A 161 13.99 9.93 9.53
N PRO A 162 15.03 9.07 9.62
CA PRO A 162 16.03 9.22 10.65
C PRO A 162 16.60 10.63 10.59
N GLU A 163 16.77 11.28 11.74
CA GLU A 163 17.33 12.65 11.80
C GLU A 163 18.63 12.77 11.00
N SER A 164 19.44 11.70 10.97
CA SER A 164 20.66 11.63 10.16
C SER A 164 20.42 11.70 8.65
N ALA A 165 19.33 11.11 8.14
CA ALA A 165 18.97 11.20 6.72
C ALA A 165 18.47 12.61 6.36
N LEU A 166 17.75 13.26 7.29
CA LEU A 166 17.36 14.66 7.12
C LEU A 166 18.59 15.59 7.10
N GLN A 167 19.57 15.34 7.97
CA GLN A 167 20.83 16.09 8.02
C GLN A 167 21.66 15.92 6.75
N HIS A 168 21.73 14.73 6.15
CA HIS A 168 22.41 14.54 4.86
C HIS A 168 21.74 15.32 3.74
N VAL A 169 20.41 15.28 3.64
CA VAL A 169 19.69 16.05 2.62
C VAL A 169 19.89 17.56 2.82
N GLN A 170 19.90 18.03 4.07
CA GLN A 170 20.18 19.44 4.38
C GLN A 170 21.62 19.84 4.01
N HIS A 171 22.59 18.95 4.20
CA HIS A 171 23.96 19.17 3.77
C HIS A 171 24.07 19.28 2.25
N ASP A 172 23.49 18.33 1.51
CA ASP A 172 23.49 18.33 0.05
C ASP A 172 22.82 19.59 -0.53
N ILE A 173 21.71 20.04 0.08
CA ILE A 173 21.05 21.30 -0.29
C ILE A 173 21.98 22.50 -0.07
N ALA A 174 22.72 22.52 1.05
CA ALA A 174 23.65 23.60 1.33
C ALA A 174 24.83 23.63 0.35
N GLU A 175 25.35 22.46 -0.05
CA GLU A 175 26.40 22.36 -1.07
C GLU A 175 25.90 22.83 -2.44
N LEU A 176 24.71 22.39 -2.86
CA LEU A 176 24.09 22.83 -4.11
C LEU A 176 23.84 24.35 -4.13
N ALA A 177 23.41 24.92 -2.99
CA ALA A 177 23.22 26.37 -2.87
C ALA A 177 24.56 27.12 -3.01
N ALA A 178 25.64 26.59 -2.42
CA ALA A 178 26.97 27.17 -2.55
C ALA A 178 27.52 27.09 -3.98
N ASP A 179 27.29 25.98 -4.68
CA ASP A 179 27.69 25.83 -6.08
C ASP A 179 26.87 26.73 -7.01
N MET A 180 25.57 26.89 -6.77
CA MET A 180 24.74 27.82 -7.52
C MET A 180 25.20 29.27 -7.37
N ALA A 181 25.69 29.67 -6.18
CA ALA A 181 26.28 30.99 -5.97
C ALA A 181 27.58 31.20 -6.78
N LYS A 182 28.41 30.16 -6.94
CA LYS A 182 29.61 30.22 -7.79
C LYS A 182 29.24 30.39 -9.26
N VAL A 183 28.22 29.67 -9.74
CA VAL A 183 27.73 29.81 -11.12
C VAL A 183 27.24 31.23 -11.38
N GLN A 184 26.47 31.81 -10.45
CA GLN A 184 26.00 33.19 -10.57
C GLN A 184 27.14 34.22 -10.62
N ALA A 185 28.24 33.98 -9.90
CA ALA A 185 29.43 34.83 -9.99
C ALA A 185 30.09 34.75 -11.37
N VAL A 186 30.24 33.54 -11.93
CA VAL A 186 30.78 33.35 -13.29
C VAL A 186 29.88 34.00 -14.34
N GLU A 187 28.57 33.91 -14.19
CA GLU A 187 27.61 34.59 -15.09
C GLU A 187 27.72 36.11 -15.03
N ALA A 188 28.03 36.69 -13.86
CA ALA A 188 28.27 38.11 -13.73
C ALA A 188 29.57 38.54 -14.43
N ASP A 189 30.66 37.80 -14.21
CA ASP A 189 31.95 38.04 -14.87
C ASP A 189 31.84 37.94 -16.39
N LEU A 190 31.05 36.98 -16.90
CA LEU A 190 30.81 36.81 -18.34
C LEU A 190 30.07 38.02 -18.93
N LYS A 191 29.05 38.55 -18.23
CA LYS A 191 28.33 39.75 -18.69
C LYS A 191 29.23 40.98 -18.73
N ASP A 192 30.13 41.12 -17.76
CA ASP A 192 31.11 42.22 -17.76
C ASP A 192 32.10 42.09 -18.92
N ALA A 193 32.54 40.87 -19.23
CA ALA A 193 33.40 40.60 -20.39
C ALA A 193 32.70 40.90 -21.73
N GLU A 194 31.43 40.49 -21.89
CA GLU A 194 30.62 40.79 -23.08
C GLU A 194 30.42 42.30 -23.27
N LYS A 195 30.21 43.04 -22.17
CA LYS A 195 30.13 44.50 -22.18
C LYS A 195 31.45 45.13 -22.64
N MET A 196 32.59 44.66 -22.12
CA MET A 196 33.91 45.15 -22.51
C MET A 196 34.20 44.86 -24.00
N GLU A 197 33.83 43.69 -24.52
CA GLU A 197 33.97 43.35 -25.93
C GLU A 197 33.14 44.29 -26.82
N ALA A 198 31.92 44.63 -26.40
CA ALA A 198 31.06 45.58 -27.10
C ALA A 198 31.66 47.00 -27.12
N GLU A 199 32.24 47.45 -25.99
CA GLU A 199 32.94 48.75 -25.90
C GLU A 199 34.18 48.80 -26.79
N ILE A 200 35.01 47.75 -26.79
CA ILE A 200 36.19 47.64 -27.67
C ILE A 200 35.75 47.66 -29.14
N SER A 201 34.73 46.88 -29.50
CA SER A 201 34.20 46.82 -30.87
C SER A 201 33.69 48.19 -31.34
N ALA A 202 33.01 48.93 -30.47
CA ALA A 202 32.54 50.28 -30.75
C ALA A 202 33.70 51.27 -30.96
N TYR A 203 34.74 51.19 -30.12
CA TYR A 203 35.93 52.03 -30.24
C TYR A 203 36.66 51.81 -31.57
N VAL A 204 36.89 50.54 -31.94
CA VAL A 204 37.54 50.16 -33.20
C VAL A 204 36.76 50.70 -34.39
N LYS A 205 35.42 50.57 -34.40
CA LYS A 205 34.56 51.09 -35.48
C LYS A 205 34.64 52.61 -35.64
N GLN A 206 34.93 53.36 -34.57
CA GLN A 206 35.00 54.81 -34.61
C GLN A 206 36.38 55.34 -35.06
N HIS A 207 37.45 54.56 -34.88
CA HIS A 207 38.83 55.04 -35.04
C HIS A 207 39.70 54.22 -36.02
N GLY A 208 39.19 53.12 -36.59
CA GLY A 208 39.84 52.32 -37.64
C GLY A 208 39.18 52.50 -38.99
#